data_AF-A0A6P0VX56-F1
#
_entry.id   AF-A0A6P0VX56-F1
#
_cell.length_a   1.000
_cell.length_b   1.000
_cell.length_c   1.000
_cell.angle_alpha   90.00
_cell.angle_beta   90.00
_cell.angle_gamma   90.00
#
_symmetry.space_group_name_H-M   'P 1'
#
loop_
_entity.id
_entity.type
_entity.pdbx_description
1 polymer ?
#
loop_
_entity_poly.entity_id
_entity_poly.type
_entity_poly.pdbx_seq_one_letter_code
_entity_poly.pdbx_strand_id
1 'polypeptide(L)'
;MPTTADFLTFTQWAGILTLVCGSLTLLGFVFKWSLRFRMVGATGFLAVLTGGLFALSLVPLTRTLIPGAIPYSLVYDNGGNQTVIAVPPQVTESELEATLRQAASNLYSYGRLGGVDNQLTIRARTILHPEANISKPLFLGQVKRSLSVRDDEQMVIDIYPQSFAQLPKS
;
A
#
# COMPACT_ATOMS: atom_id res chain seq x y z
N MET A 1 10.21 -3.19 -5.56
CA MET A 1 10.34 -1.73 -5.36
C MET A 1 11.09 -1.51 -4.05
N PRO A 2 11.97 -0.49 -3.95
CA PRO A 2 12.65 -0.18 -2.69
C PRO A 2 11.65 0.06 -1.56
N THR A 3 11.94 -0.46 -0.39
CA THR A 3 11.17 -0.29 0.84
C THR A 3 11.57 1.00 1.56
N THR A 4 10.81 1.42 2.57
CA THR A 4 11.18 2.57 3.41
C THR A 4 12.53 2.37 4.12
N ALA A 5 12.86 1.13 4.50
CA ALA A 5 14.15 0.79 5.08
C ALA A 5 15.31 0.95 4.07
N ASP A 6 15.07 0.60 2.80
CA ASP A 6 16.05 0.83 1.73
C ASP A 6 16.26 2.34 1.53
N PHE A 7 15.20 3.15 1.51
CA PHE A 7 15.29 4.61 1.43
C PHE A 7 16.02 5.23 2.62
N LEU A 8 15.87 4.69 3.83
CA LEU A 8 16.63 5.14 4.99
C LEU A 8 18.12 4.85 4.81
N THR A 9 18.47 3.66 4.31
CA THR A 9 19.85 3.29 4.01
C THR A 9 20.44 4.21 2.93
N PHE A 10 19.69 4.49 1.87
CA PHE A 10 20.12 5.44 0.83
C PHE A 10 20.30 6.85 1.38
N THR A 11 19.41 7.29 2.27
CA THR A 11 19.53 8.59 2.96
C THR A 11 20.83 8.68 3.75
N GLN A 12 21.21 7.62 4.48
CA GLN A 12 22.44 7.61 5.27
C GLN A 12 23.67 7.80 4.38
N TRP A 13 23.78 7.02 3.30
CA TRP A 13 24.89 7.13 2.36
C TRP A 13 24.91 8.47 1.61
N ALA A 14 23.75 8.93 1.13
CA ALA A 14 23.61 10.23 0.48
C ALA A 14 23.95 11.38 1.44
N GLY A 15 23.57 11.27 2.71
CA GLY A 15 23.89 12.25 3.75
C GLY A 15 25.39 12.32 4.04
N ILE A 16 26.05 11.17 4.19
CA ILE A 16 27.51 11.10 4.33
C ILE A 16 28.19 11.76 3.13
N LEU A 17 27.78 11.41 1.90
CA LEU A 17 28.33 11.99 0.68
C LEU A 17 28.11 13.51 0.63
N THR A 18 26.92 13.98 1.03
CA THR A 18 26.58 15.41 1.09
C THR A 18 27.50 16.16 2.06
N LEU A 19 27.77 15.59 3.25
CA LEU A 19 28.67 16.18 4.24
C LEU A 19 30.11 16.22 3.75
N VAL A 20 30.59 15.15 3.10
CA VAL A 20 31.93 15.10 2.50
C VAL A 20 32.06 16.16 1.41
N CYS A 21 31.10 16.23 0.48
CA CYS A 21 31.09 17.25 -0.57
C CYS A 21 30.97 18.66 0.01
N GLY A 22 30.17 18.88 1.05
CA GLY A 22 30.07 20.17 1.73
C GLY A 22 31.39 20.60 2.38
N SER A 23 32.09 19.66 3.00
CA SER A 23 33.41 19.89 3.58
C SER A 23 34.44 20.23 2.50
N LEU A 24 34.46 19.50 1.38
CA LEU A 24 35.30 19.81 0.22
C LEU A 24 34.97 21.17 -0.40
N THR A 25 33.69 21.53 -0.49
CA THR A 25 33.25 22.85 -0.94
C THR A 25 33.84 23.93 -0.03
N LEU A 26 33.73 23.78 1.29
CA LEU A 26 34.29 24.72 2.27
C LEU A 26 35.81 24.85 2.11
N LEU A 27 36.54 23.73 2.01
CA LEU A 27 37.98 23.73 1.75
C LEU A 27 38.33 24.43 0.43
N GLY A 28 37.54 24.22 -0.63
CA GLY A 28 37.73 24.91 -1.90
C GLY A 28 37.56 26.43 -1.81
N PHE A 29 36.72 26.92 -0.91
CA PHE A 29 36.63 28.35 -0.62
C PHE A 29 37.84 28.85 0.16
N VAL A 30 38.30 28.11 1.18
CA VAL A 30 39.48 28.45 2.00
C VAL A 30 40.75 28.50 1.14
N PHE A 31 40.99 27.48 0.32
CA PHE A 31 42.15 27.38 -0.55
C PHE A 31 41.97 28.05 -1.92
N LYS A 32 40.84 28.74 -2.15
CA LYS A 32 40.53 29.51 -3.36
C LYS A 32 40.65 28.70 -4.67
N TRP A 33 40.18 27.46 -4.67
CA TRP A 33 40.15 26.65 -5.90
C TRP A 33 39.27 27.29 -6.98
N SER A 34 39.67 27.15 -8.24
CA SER A 34 38.89 27.66 -9.39
C SER A 34 37.50 27.02 -9.50
N LEU A 35 37.34 25.78 -9.03
CA LEU A 35 36.08 25.02 -9.10
C LEU A 35 35.08 25.32 -7.98
N ARG A 36 35.44 26.13 -6.96
CA ARG A 36 34.65 26.30 -5.72
C ARG A 36 33.17 26.60 -5.94
N PHE A 37 32.83 27.44 -6.93
CA PHE A 37 31.44 27.79 -7.24
C PHE A 37 30.65 26.64 -7.89
N ARG A 38 31.31 25.78 -8.68
CA ARG A 38 30.67 24.58 -9.25
C ARG A 38 30.38 23.54 -8.16
N MET A 39 31.23 23.46 -7.14
CA MET A 39 31.02 22.56 -6.00
C MET A 39 29.80 22.98 -5.16
N VAL A 40 29.50 24.28 -5.03
CA VAL A 40 28.26 24.74 -4.37
C VAL A 40 27.02 24.14 -5.02
N GLY A 41 26.95 24.15 -6.35
CA GLY A 41 25.83 23.56 -7.08
C GLY A 41 25.70 22.06 -6.84
N ALA A 42 26.81 21.33 -6.85
CA ALA A 42 26.83 19.89 -6.58
C ALA A 42 26.42 19.56 -5.13
N THR A 43 26.96 20.28 -4.14
CA THR A 43 26.58 20.11 -2.73
C THR A 43 25.10 20.46 -2.51
N GLY A 44 24.59 21.53 -3.12
CA GLY A 44 23.19 21.91 -3.03
C GLY A 44 22.25 20.86 -3.61
N PHE A 45 22.58 20.32 -4.78
CA PHE A 45 21.84 19.19 -5.38
C PHE A 45 21.84 17.96 -4.47
N LEU A 46 22.99 17.59 -3.92
CA LEU A 46 23.12 16.45 -2.99
C LEU A 46 22.30 16.65 -1.71
N ALA A 47 22.24 17.87 -1.19
CA ALA A 47 21.41 18.20 -0.04
C ALA A 47 19.91 17.99 -0.33
N VAL A 48 19.44 18.48 -1.48
CA VAL A 48 18.04 18.27 -1.91
C VAL A 48 17.75 16.78 -2.13
N LEU A 49 18.65 16.06 -2.81
CA LEU A 49 18.52 14.62 -3.03
C LEU A 49 18.44 13.85 -1.72
N THR A 50 19.31 14.15 -0.76
CA THR A 50 19.31 13.53 0.57
C THR A 50 18.01 13.82 1.31
N GLY A 51 17.53 15.08 1.27
CA GLY A 51 16.24 15.44 1.86
C GLY A 51 15.06 14.69 1.23
N GLY A 52 15.07 14.51 -0.09
CA GLY A 52 14.07 13.73 -0.82
C GLY A 52 14.07 12.25 -0.44
N LEU A 53 15.25 11.62 -0.39
CA LEU A 53 15.39 10.23 0.06
C LEU A 53 14.93 10.05 1.51
N PHE A 54 15.25 11.02 2.38
CA PHE A 54 14.82 11.00 3.77
C PHE A 54 13.30 11.05 3.88
N ALA A 55 12.65 11.97 3.15
CA ALA A 55 11.19 12.08 3.15
C ALA A 55 10.52 10.76 2.73
N LEU A 56 11.06 10.08 1.72
CA LEU A 56 10.57 8.77 1.26
C LEU A 56 10.78 7.63 2.28
N SER A 57 11.69 7.78 3.23
CA SER A 57 11.90 6.81 4.31
C SER A 57 10.89 6.92 5.45
N LEU A 58 10.20 8.07 5.60
CA LEU A 58 9.32 8.33 6.74
C LEU A 58 7.92 7.74 6.58
N VAL A 59 7.39 7.66 5.36
CA VAL A 59 6.01 7.20 5.12
C VAL A 59 6.06 5.77 4.57
N PRO A 60 5.31 4.81 5.14
CA PRO A 60 5.16 3.48 4.57
C PRO A 60 4.62 3.58 3.13
N LEU A 61 5.52 3.41 2.16
CA LEU A 61 5.15 3.24 0.75
C LEU A 61 4.60 1.84 0.48
N THR A 62 4.74 0.93 1.44
CA THR A 62 4.36 -0.47 1.32
C THR A 62 3.01 -0.71 1.99
N ARG A 63 2.14 -1.42 1.26
CA ARG A 63 0.88 -1.94 1.76
C ARG A 63 1.13 -2.86 2.96
N THR A 64 0.16 -2.94 3.87
CA THR A 64 0.15 -3.95 4.91
C THR A 64 0.09 -5.32 4.24
N LEU A 65 1.07 -6.18 4.54
CA LEU A 65 1.12 -7.55 4.07
C LEU A 65 0.64 -8.44 5.22
N ILE A 66 -0.54 -9.02 5.07
CA ILE A 66 -1.06 -10.00 6.02
C ILE A 66 -0.68 -11.40 5.51
N PRO A 67 0.03 -12.20 6.31
CA PRO A 67 0.37 -13.57 5.92
C PRO A 67 -0.87 -14.36 5.48
N GLY A 68 -0.76 -15.08 4.37
CA GLY A 68 -1.87 -15.87 3.81
C GLY A 68 -2.87 -15.07 2.97
N ALA A 69 -2.75 -13.74 2.87
CA ALA A 69 -3.55 -12.96 1.95
C ALA A 69 -3.12 -13.23 0.49
N ILE A 70 -4.10 -13.39 -0.39
CA ILE A 70 -3.90 -13.62 -1.82
C ILE A 70 -4.09 -12.32 -2.62
N PRO A 71 -3.55 -12.22 -3.85
CA PRO A 71 -3.78 -11.06 -4.69
C PRO A 71 -5.27 -10.87 -5.00
N TYR A 72 -5.72 -9.62 -4.94
CA TYR A 72 -7.07 -9.20 -5.31
C TYR A 72 -7.01 -7.95 -6.19
N SER A 73 -8.07 -7.71 -6.96
CA SER A 73 -8.26 -6.48 -7.73
C SER A 73 -9.47 -5.70 -7.24
N LEU A 74 -9.38 -4.38 -7.23
CA LEU A 74 -10.52 -3.52 -6.93
C LEU A 74 -11.40 -3.42 -8.18
N VAL A 75 -12.66 -3.85 -8.10
CA VAL A 75 -13.57 -3.90 -9.26
C VAL A 75 -14.72 -2.91 -9.17
N TYR A 76 -15.04 -2.42 -7.97
CA TYR A 76 -16.02 -1.37 -7.77
C TYR A 76 -15.71 -0.59 -6.50
N ASP A 77 -15.82 0.73 -6.57
CA ASP A 77 -15.70 1.63 -5.43
C ASP A 77 -16.67 2.81 -5.64
N ASN A 78 -17.54 3.07 -4.66
CA ASN A 78 -18.48 4.19 -4.72
C ASN A 78 -17.91 5.51 -4.13
N GLY A 79 -16.65 5.52 -3.70
CA GLY A 79 -16.02 6.65 -3.01
C GLY A 79 -16.55 6.92 -1.59
N GLY A 80 -17.53 6.12 -1.14
CA GLY A 80 -18.16 6.23 0.17
C GLY A 80 -17.97 4.95 0.98
N ASN A 81 -19.08 4.36 1.39
CA ASN A 81 -19.15 3.24 2.34
C ASN A 81 -19.12 1.84 1.71
N GLN A 82 -18.95 1.71 0.38
CA GLN A 82 -19.02 0.41 -0.28
C GLN A 82 -17.92 0.20 -1.33
N THR A 83 -17.31 -0.98 -1.24
CA THR A 83 -16.28 -1.41 -2.17
C THR A 83 -16.44 -2.88 -2.50
N VAL A 84 -16.08 -3.29 -3.72
CA VAL A 84 -16.05 -4.69 -4.14
C VAL A 84 -14.68 -5.01 -4.69
N ILE A 85 -14.08 -6.08 -4.17
CA ILE A 85 -12.83 -6.66 -4.66
C ILE A 85 -13.10 -7.99 -5.36
N ALA A 86 -12.27 -8.32 -6.36
CA ALA A 86 -12.26 -9.60 -7.02
C ALA A 86 -11.09 -10.46 -6.54
N VAL A 87 -11.38 -11.72 -6.24
CA VAL A 87 -10.41 -12.75 -5.84
C VAL A 87 -10.45 -13.93 -6.81
N PRO A 88 -9.34 -14.69 -6.95
CA PRO A 88 -9.30 -15.93 -7.71
C PRO A 88 -10.40 -16.93 -7.30
N PRO A 89 -10.91 -17.76 -8.22
CA PRO A 89 -11.92 -18.77 -7.90
C PRO A 89 -11.34 -19.97 -7.12
N GLN A 90 -10.02 -20.16 -7.12
CA GLN A 90 -9.31 -21.11 -6.27
C GLN A 90 -8.79 -20.38 -5.03
N VAL A 91 -9.62 -20.32 -3.99
CA VAL A 91 -9.32 -19.65 -2.72
C VAL A 91 -9.91 -20.45 -1.56
N THR A 92 -9.21 -20.51 -0.44
CA THR A 92 -9.69 -21.10 0.82
C THR A 92 -10.34 -20.06 1.73
N GLU A 93 -11.15 -20.48 2.70
CA GLU A 93 -11.79 -19.56 3.65
C GLU A 93 -10.76 -18.75 4.45
N SER A 94 -9.66 -19.39 4.88
CA SER A 94 -8.57 -18.73 5.61
C SER A 94 -7.82 -17.69 4.77
N GLU A 95 -7.56 -18.00 3.49
CA GLU A 95 -6.94 -17.05 2.57
C GLU A 95 -7.88 -15.87 2.31
N LEU A 96 -9.18 -16.13 2.17
CA LEU A 96 -10.16 -15.05 1.99
C LEU A 96 -10.23 -14.15 3.23
N GLU A 97 -10.24 -14.72 4.44
CA GLU A 97 -10.24 -13.93 5.68
C GLU A 97 -9.00 -13.02 5.74
N ALA A 98 -7.80 -13.58 5.51
CA ALA A 98 -6.56 -12.81 5.47
C ALA A 98 -6.60 -11.71 4.40
N THR A 99 -7.17 -12.03 3.23
CA THR A 99 -7.33 -11.09 2.11
C THR A 99 -8.31 -9.96 2.45
N LEU A 100 -9.42 -10.26 3.11
CA LEU A 100 -10.40 -9.26 3.57
C LEU A 100 -9.78 -8.33 4.63
N ARG A 101 -9.01 -8.86 5.58
CA ARG A 101 -8.25 -8.05 6.55
C ARG A 101 -7.24 -7.13 5.85
N GLN A 102 -6.53 -7.66 4.85
CA GLN A 102 -5.55 -6.88 4.10
C GLN A 102 -6.25 -5.80 3.27
N ALA A 103 -7.37 -6.12 2.62
CA ALA A 103 -8.17 -5.17 1.87
C ALA A 103 -8.75 -4.07 2.77
N ALA A 104 -9.21 -4.42 3.97
CA ALA A 104 -9.69 -3.48 4.98
C ALA A 104 -8.62 -2.44 5.35
N SER A 105 -7.37 -2.86 5.53
CA SER A 105 -6.26 -1.95 5.81
C SER A 105 -5.86 -1.11 4.58
N ASN A 106 -5.78 -1.73 3.40
CA ASN A 106 -5.30 -1.08 2.18
C ASN A 106 -6.29 -0.08 1.56
N LEU A 107 -7.60 -0.32 1.71
CA LEU A 107 -8.66 0.51 1.10
C LEU A 107 -9.18 1.60 2.04
N TYR A 108 -8.51 1.77 3.20
CA TYR A 108 -8.78 2.84 4.13
C TYR A 108 -8.51 4.22 3.51
N SER A 109 -9.44 5.16 3.71
CA SER A 109 -9.24 6.56 3.36
C SER A 109 -10.09 7.47 4.24
N TYR A 110 -9.48 8.51 4.80
CA TYR A 110 -10.15 9.51 5.65
C TYR A 110 -11.22 10.35 4.91
N GLY A 111 -11.15 10.42 3.58
CA GLY A 111 -12.04 11.26 2.77
C GLY A 111 -13.35 10.60 2.35
N ARG A 112 -13.64 9.37 2.79
CA ARG A 112 -14.80 8.61 2.35
C ARG A 112 -16.07 9.09 3.05
N LEU A 113 -17.15 9.21 2.29
CA LEU A 113 -18.47 9.51 2.84
C LEU A 113 -19.02 8.25 3.53
N GLY A 114 -19.00 8.25 4.87
CA GLY A 114 -19.30 7.05 5.67
C GLY A 114 -20.78 6.68 5.83
N GLY A 115 -21.69 7.43 5.20
CA GLY A 115 -23.12 7.22 5.38
C GLY A 115 -23.55 7.33 6.84
N VAL A 116 -24.66 6.69 7.20
CA VAL A 116 -25.25 6.77 8.54
C VAL A 116 -24.40 6.05 9.59
N ASP A 117 -23.82 4.90 9.25
CA ASP A 117 -23.15 4.02 10.22
C ASP A 117 -21.63 4.27 10.29
N ASN A 118 -21.09 5.13 9.43
CA ASN A 118 -19.65 5.44 9.34
C ASN A 118 -18.74 4.19 9.19
N GLN A 119 -19.25 3.19 8.48
CA GLN A 119 -18.56 1.93 8.21
C GLN A 119 -18.32 1.74 6.72
N LEU A 120 -17.14 1.22 6.37
CA LEU A 120 -16.82 0.73 5.04
C LEU A 120 -17.13 -0.76 4.95
N THR A 121 -17.98 -1.12 4.00
CA THR A 121 -18.23 -2.51 3.63
C THR A 121 -17.42 -2.88 2.39
N ILE A 122 -16.51 -3.84 2.53
CA ILE A 122 -15.73 -4.39 1.42
C ILE A 122 -16.23 -5.80 1.17
N ARG A 123 -16.77 -6.04 -0.03
CA ARG A 123 -17.27 -7.36 -0.44
C ARG A 123 -16.25 -8.04 -1.36
N ALA A 124 -15.95 -9.29 -1.09
CA ALA A 124 -15.12 -10.10 -1.98
C ALA A 124 -16.00 -10.96 -2.88
N ARG A 125 -15.74 -10.90 -4.18
CA ARG A 125 -16.36 -11.76 -5.18
C ARG A 125 -15.33 -12.48 -6.02
N THR A 126 -15.75 -13.59 -6.60
CA THR A 126 -15.07 -14.22 -7.73
C THR A 126 -16.01 -14.26 -8.94
N ILE A 127 -15.50 -14.67 -10.10
CA ILE A 127 -16.29 -14.92 -11.30
C ILE A 127 -16.12 -16.38 -11.66
N LEU A 128 -17.25 -17.09 -11.74
CA LEU A 128 -17.32 -18.47 -12.19
C LEU A 128 -17.70 -18.52 -13.67
N HIS A 129 -17.19 -19.53 -14.36
CA HIS A 129 -17.52 -19.84 -15.75
C HIS A 129 -18.16 -21.23 -15.83
N PRO A 130 -19.44 -21.38 -15.44
CA PRO A 130 -20.10 -22.69 -15.41
C PRO A 130 -20.28 -23.30 -16.80
N GLU A 131 -20.44 -22.46 -17.84
CA GLU A 131 -20.58 -22.87 -19.23
C GLU A 131 -19.78 -21.93 -20.14
N ALA A 132 -19.51 -22.38 -21.37
CA ALA A 132 -18.85 -21.54 -22.36
C ALA A 132 -19.67 -20.26 -22.62
N ASN A 133 -19.01 -19.10 -22.53
CA ASN A 133 -19.60 -17.76 -22.67
C ASN A 133 -20.58 -17.33 -21.57
N ILE A 134 -20.72 -18.09 -20.47
CA ILE A 134 -21.51 -17.67 -19.31
C ILE A 134 -20.57 -17.34 -18.16
N SER A 135 -20.73 -16.14 -17.59
CA SER A 135 -19.98 -15.68 -16.42
C SER A 135 -20.95 -15.35 -15.30
N LYS A 136 -20.72 -15.91 -14.11
CA LYS A 136 -21.56 -15.69 -12.93
C LYS A 136 -20.70 -15.10 -11.81
N PRO A 137 -20.95 -13.86 -11.37
CA PRO A 137 -20.29 -13.33 -10.18
C PRO A 137 -20.80 -14.07 -8.93
N LEU A 138 -19.90 -14.41 -8.03
CA LEU A 138 -20.21 -15.09 -6.77
C LEU A 138 -19.52 -14.37 -5.62
N PHE A 139 -20.28 -13.90 -4.64
CA PHE A 139 -19.71 -13.31 -3.42
C PHE A 139 -19.30 -14.41 -2.45
N LEU A 140 -18.08 -14.31 -1.93
CA LEU A 140 -17.48 -15.30 -1.03
C LEU A 140 -17.46 -14.82 0.43
N GLY A 141 -17.53 -13.50 0.64
CA GLY A 141 -17.57 -12.92 1.97
C GLY A 141 -17.52 -11.40 1.92
N GLN A 142 -17.49 -10.79 3.10
CA GLN A 142 -17.35 -9.36 3.28
C GLN A 142 -16.63 -9.02 4.58
N VAL A 143 -16.11 -7.81 4.65
CA VAL A 143 -15.65 -7.19 5.89
C VAL A 143 -16.30 -5.83 6.06
N LYS A 144 -16.73 -5.54 7.29
CA LYS A 144 -17.20 -4.23 7.73
C LYS A 144 -16.21 -3.67 8.74
N ARG A 145 -15.75 -2.45 8.50
CA ARG A 145 -14.81 -1.73 9.36
C ARG A 145 -15.20 -0.28 9.53
N SER A 146 -14.77 0.35 10.61
CA SER A 146 -14.88 1.79 10.83
C SER A 146 -14.12 2.59 9.78
N LEU A 147 -14.70 3.71 9.35
CA LEU A 147 -14.02 4.73 8.52
C LEU A 147 -13.23 5.74 9.35
N SER A 148 -13.47 5.81 10.66
CA SER A 148 -12.75 6.75 11.55
C SER A 148 -11.47 6.16 12.13
N VAL A 149 -11.39 4.85 12.33
CA VAL A 149 -10.25 4.20 12.99
C VAL A 149 -9.47 3.39 11.96
N ARG A 150 -8.23 3.77 11.64
CA ARG A 150 -7.42 3.10 10.61
C ARG A 150 -7.22 1.61 10.88
N ASP A 151 -6.79 1.27 12.09
CA ASP A 151 -6.56 -0.10 12.54
C ASP A 151 -7.72 -0.52 13.45
N ASP A 152 -8.76 -1.06 12.80
CA ASP A 152 -10.01 -1.43 13.47
C ASP A 152 -9.95 -2.90 13.93
N GLU A 153 -9.56 -3.14 15.19
CA GLU A 153 -9.57 -4.47 15.78
C GLU A 153 -10.98 -5.07 15.91
N GLN A 154 -12.03 -4.24 15.84
CA GLN A 154 -13.42 -4.62 15.98
C GLN A 154 -14.11 -4.85 14.62
N MET A 155 -13.33 -4.93 13.54
CA MET A 155 -13.86 -5.22 12.21
C MET A 155 -14.62 -6.57 12.20
N VAL A 156 -15.77 -6.60 11.52
CA VAL A 156 -16.61 -7.78 11.41
C VAL A 156 -16.36 -8.42 10.04
N ILE A 157 -15.91 -9.67 10.04
CA ILE A 157 -15.67 -10.45 8.82
C ILE A 157 -16.71 -11.55 8.73
N ASP A 158 -17.45 -11.56 7.63
CA ASP A 158 -18.41 -12.61 7.31
C ASP A 158 -17.90 -13.40 6.11
N ILE A 159 -17.61 -14.68 6.30
CA ILE A 159 -17.33 -15.64 5.22
C ILE A 159 -18.63 -16.34 4.86
N TYR A 160 -18.82 -16.69 3.58
CA TYR A 160 -20.04 -17.36 3.09
C TYR A 160 -19.74 -18.82 2.69
N PRO A 161 -19.74 -19.79 3.63
CA PRO A 161 -19.38 -21.20 3.34
C PRO A 161 -20.21 -21.84 2.21
N GLN A 162 -21.48 -21.47 2.09
CA GLN A 162 -22.36 -21.96 1.02
C GLN A 162 -21.90 -21.50 -0.38
N SER A 163 -21.26 -20.34 -0.47
CA SER A 163 -20.65 -19.86 -1.71
C SER A 163 -19.37 -20.63 -2.02
N PHE A 164 -18.55 -20.95 -1.01
CA PHE A 164 -17.35 -21.75 -1.21
C PHE A 164 -17.65 -23.15 -1.77
N ALA A 165 -18.78 -23.75 -1.39
CA ALA A 165 -19.21 -25.03 -1.94
C ALA A 165 -19.47 -25.01 -3.47
N GLN A 166 -19.64 -23.83 -4.08
CA GLN A 166 -19.83 -23.65 -5.53
C GLN A 166 -18.52 -23.44 -6.28
N LEU A 167 -17.38 -23.33 -5.59
CA LEU A 167 -16.09 -23.13 -6.23
C LEU A 167 -15.63 -24.42 -6.94
N PRO A 168 -14.89 -24.29 -8.05
CA PRO A 168 -14.27 -25.43 -8.70
C PRO A 168 -13.32 -26.12 -7.71
N LYS A 169 -13.48 -27.44 -7.54
CA LYS A 169 -12.54 -28.25 -6.76
C LYS A 169 -11.19 -28.23 -7.47
N SER A 170 -10.11 -28.04 -6.71
CA SER A 170 -8.74 -28.18 -7.21
C SER A 170 -8.46 -29.61 -7.67
#